data_AF-A0AB33ILQ1-F1
#
_entry.id   AF-A0AB33ILQ1-F1
#
_cell.length_a   1.000
_cell.length_b   1.000
_cell.length_c   1.000
_cell.angle_alpha   90.00
_cell.angle_beta   90.00
_cell.angle_gamma   90.00
#
_symmetry.space_group_name_H-M   'P 1'
#
loop_
_entity.id
_entity.type
_entity.pdbx_description
1 polymer ?
#
loop_
_entity_poly.entity_id
_entity_poly.type
_entity_poly.pdbx_seq_one_letter_code
_entity_poly.pdbx_strand_id
1 'polypeptide(L)' 'MSIRRRVTEHAYDAWSVNVMILWRHYKRIYGRTPRAERALLRYLDYCERLEREAFAARYGETYGMTLPHDAAAVPVLR' A
#
# COMPACT_ATOMS: atom_id res chain seq x y z
N MET A 1 12.32 -9.96 -6.48
CA MET A 1 12.42 -10.26 -5.03
C MET A 1 12.04 -9.00 -4.25
N SER A 2 10.83 -8.46 -4.49
CA SER A 2 10.41 -7.18 -3.88
C SER A 2 9.05 -7.30 -3.18
N ILE A 3 8.05 -7.90 -3.84
CA ILE A 3 6.68 -7.98 -3.27
C ILE A 3 6.61 -8.77 -1.96
N ARG A 4 7.30 -9.93 -1.87
CA ARG A 4 7.24 -10.76 -0.66
C ARG A 4 7.78 -10.05 0.56
N ARG A 5 8.90 -9.33 0.40
CA ARG A 5 9.54 -8.59 1.48
C ARG A 5 8.66 -7.44 1.95
N ARG A 6 8.08 -6.69 1.01
CA ARG A 6 7.10 -5.64 1.32
C ARG A 6 5.89 -6.19 2.06
N VAL A 7 5.32 -7.30 1.58
CA VAL A 7 4.21 -7.98 2.28
C VAL A 7 4.61 -8.41 3.69
N THR A 8 5.85 -8.87 3.90
CA THR A 8 6.35 -9.23 5.24
C THR A 8 6.50 -8.00 6.14
N GLU A 9 6.94 -6.86 5.61
CA GLU A 9 7.03 -5.59 6.34
C GLU A 9 5.64 -5.08 6.78
N HIS A 10 4.57 -5.42 6.04
CA HIS A 10 3.18 -5.08 6.37
C HIS A 10 2.34 -6.27 6.88
N ALA A 11 2.96 -7.36 7.33
CA ALA A 11 2.29 -8.65 7.57
C ALA A 11 1.18 -8.64 8.63
N TYR A 12 1.09 -7.59 9.43
CA TYR A 12 0.07 -7.42 10.48
C TYR A 12 -1.17 -6.65 10.02
N ASP A 13 -1.16 -6.09 8.81
CA ASP A 13 -2.34 -5.43 8.23
C ASP A 13 -3.14 -6.38 7.35
N ALA A 14 -4.47 -6.31 7.43
CA ALA A 14 -5.41 -7.01 6.55
C ALA A 14 -5.11 -6.77 5.05
N TRP A 15 -4.44 -5.66 4.75
CA TRP A 15 -3.91 -5.29 3.44
C TRP A 15 -2.95 -6.34 2.84
N SER A 16 -2.07 -6.93 3.65
CA SER A 16 -1.01 -7.84 3.20
C SER A 16 -1.52 -9.14 2.56
N VAL A 17 -2.66 -9.66 3.06
CA VAL A 17 -3.32 -10.86 2.53
C VAL A 17 -3.91 -10.59 1.14
N ASN A 18 -4.56 -9.43 0.96
CA ASN A 18 -5.15 -9.02 -0.32
C ASN A 18 -4.06 -8.83 -1.39
N VAL A 19 -2.93 -8.24 -1.03
CA VAL A 19 -1.78 -8.06 -1.93
C VAL A 19 -1.23 -9.40 -2.44
N MET A 20 -1.15 -10.42 -1.60
CA MET A 20 -0.64 -11.74 -2.01
C MET A 20 -1.58 -12.48 -2.96
N ILE A 21 -2.89 -12.36 -2.77
CA ILE A 21 -3.89 -12.93 -3.69
C ILE A 21 -3.82 -12.21 -5.03
N LEU A 22 -3.78 -10.88 -5.02
CA LEU A 22 -3.63 -10.05 -6.22
C LEU A 22 -2.35 -10.40 -6.98
N TRP A 23 -1.23 -10.57 -6.28
CA TRP A 23 0.04 -10.96 -6.88
C TRP A 23 0.00 -12.36 -7.53
N ARG A 24 -0.66 -13.34 -6.90
CA ARG A 24 -0.83 -14.67 -7.51
C ARG A 24 -1.65 -14.60 -8.80
N HIS A 25 -2.73 -13.84 -8.78
CA HIS A 25 -3.60 -13.66 -9.93
C HIS A 25 -2.87 -12.92 -11.07
N TYR A 26 -2.20 -11.81 -10.75
CA TYR A 26 -1.47 -11.00 -11.71
C TYR A 26 -0.34 -11.77 -12.41
N LYS A 27 0.41 -12.60 -11.67
CA LYS A 27 1.42 -13.50 -12.25
C LYS A 27 0.82 -14.54 -13.20
N ARG A 28 -0.41 -15.01 -12.93
CA ARG A 28 -1.09 -15.99 -13.78
C ARG A 28 -1.47 -15.36 -15.12
N ILE A 29 -1.83 -14.08 -15.14
CA ILE A 29 -2.25 -13.36 -16.36
C ILE A 29 -1.04 -12.84 -17.16
N TYR A 30 -0.13 -12.14 -16.50
CA TYR A 30 0.95 -11.38 -17.17
C TYR A 30 2.32 -12.08 -17.14
N GLY A 31 2.39 -13.27 -16.56
CA GLY A 31 3.63 -14.00 -16.35
C GLY A 31 4.51 -13.37 -15.26
N ARG A 32 5.63 -14.03 -14.97
CA ARG A 32 6.54 -13.67 -13.87
C ARG A 32 7.68 -12.75 -14.35
N THR A 33 7.34 -11.72 -15.13
CA THR A 33 8.35 -10.79 -15.67
C THR A 33 8.71 -9.69 -14.66
N PRO A 34 9.96 -9.20 -14.63
CA PRO A 34 10.36 -8.08 -13.76
C PRO A 34 9.60 -6.77 -14.05
N ARG A 35 9.11 -6.60 -15.28
CA ARG A 35 8.29 -5.44 -15.68
C ARG A 35 6.90 -5.52 -15.07
N ALA A 36 6.29 -6.71 -15.08
CA ALA A 36 5.00 -6.97 -14.45
C ALA A 36 5.08 -6.78 -12.92
N GLU A 37 6.15 -7.27 -12.26
CA GLU A 37 6.38 -7.06 -10.82
C GLU A 37 6.44 -5.55 -10.49
N ARG A 38 7.20 -4.77 -11.27
CA ARG A 38 7.30 -3.30 -11.09
C ARG A 38 5.99 -2.56 -11.36
N ALA A 39 5.21 -2.99 -12.36
CA ALA A 39 3.91 -2.37 -12.65
C ALA A 39 2.93 -2.59 -11.51
N LEU A 40 2.88 -3.82 -10.95
CA LEU A 40 2.02 -4.12 -9.82
C LEU A 40 2.43 -3.37 -8.56
N LEU A 41 3.72 -3.26 -8.27
CA LEU A 41 4.21 -2.47 -7.12
C LEU A 41 3.77 -1.01 -7.22
N ARG A 42 3.91 -0.38 -8.39
CA ARG A 42 3.43 0.99 -8.61
C ARG A 42 1.92 1.13 -8.46
N TYR A 43 1.16 0.13 -8.86
CA TYR A 43 -0.29 0.13 -8.67
C TYR A 43 -0.65 0.04 -7.18
N LEU A 44 0.06 -0.80 -6.41
CA LEU A 44 -0.12 -0.89 -4.96
C LEU A 44 0.27 0.42 -4.25
N ASP A 45 1.39 1.06 -4.63
CA ASP A 45 1.79 2.38 -4.13
C ASP A 45 0.69 3.43 -4.37
N TYR A 46 0.07 3.38 -5.54
CA TYR A 46 -1.02 4.29 -5.88
C TYR A 46 -2.27 4.05 -5.02
N CYS A 47 -2.67 2.79 -4.81
CA CYS A 47 -3.77 2.44 -3.91
C CYS A 47 -3.50 2.90 -2.48
N GLU A 48 -2.29 2.65 -1.97
CA GLU A 48 -1.87 3.06 -0.62
C GLU A 48 -1.97 4.59 -0.44
N ARG A 49 -1.56 5.35 -1.45
CA ARG A 49 -1.70 6.81 -1.44
C ARG A 49 -3.17 7.24 -1.39
N LEU A 50 -4.04 6.62 -2.19
CA LEU A 50 -5.48 6.93 -2.17
C LEU A 50 -6.12 6.61 -0.82
N GLU A 51 -5.78 5.47 -0.23
CA GLU A 51 -6.28 5.08 1.09
C GLU A 51 -5.84 6.06 2.17
N ARG A 52 -4.57 6.51 2.12
CA ARG A 52 -4.04 7.52 3.04
C ARG A 52 -4.74 8.87 2.88
N GLU A 53 -4.95 9.33 1.64
CA GLU A 53 -5.68 10.58 1.36
C GLU A 53 -7.12 10.51 1.88
N ALA A 54 -7.82 9.40 1.63
CA ALA A 54 -9.18 9.20 2.12
C ALA A 54 -9.24 9.14 3.66
N PHE A 55 -8.25 8.49 4.28
CA PHE A 55 -8.14 8.44 5.74
C PHE A 55 -7.86 9.81 6.35
N ALA A 56 -6.94 10.59 5.77
CA ALA A 56 -6.61 11.94 6.20
C ALA A 56 -7.82 12.88 6.11
N ALA A 57 -8.55 12.83 4.99
CA ALA A 57 -9.77 13.61 4.82
C ALA A 57 -10.79 13.28 5.91
N ARG A 58 -11.07 11.98 6.13
CA ARG A 58 -12.04 11.54 7.13
C ARG A 58 -11.61 11.85 8.55
N TYR A 59 -10.31 11.77 8.86
CA TYR A 59 -9.76 12.11 10.16
C TYR A 59 -9.91 13.61 10.45
N GLY A 60 -9.62 14.46 9.45
CA GLY A 60 -9.84 15.90 9.52
C GLY A 60 -11.32 16.26 9.72
N GLU A 61 -12.23 15.60 9.02
CA GLU A 61 -13.68 15.78 9.20
C GLU A 61 -14.13 15.36 10.61
N THR A 62 -13.61 14.26 11.14
CA THR A 62 -14.07 13.68 12.41
C THR A 62 -13.51 14.44 13.62
N TYR A 63 -12.25 14.88 13.55
CA TYR A 63 -11.52 15.41 14.71
C TYR A 63 -11.10 16.88 14.54
N GLY A 64 -11.29 17.48 13.37
CA GLY A 64 -10.89 18.87 13.10
C GLY A 64 -9.38 19.10 13.09
N MET A 65 -8.59 18.03 13.01
CA MET A 65 -7.13 18.07 13.11
C MET A 65 -6.49 17.32 11.94
N THR A 66 -5.35 17.80 11.47
CA THR A 66 -4.52 17.07 10.50
C THR A 66 -3.90 15.84 11.18
N LEU A 67 -3.69 14.76 10.43
CA LEU A 67 -3.01 13.59 10.95
C LEU A 67 -1.64 13.96 11.54
N PRO A 68 -1.31 13.55 12.77
CA PRO A 68 -0.06 13.93 13.44
C PRO A 68 1.20 13.59 12.64
N HIS A 69 1.16 12.51 11.86
CA HIS A 69 2.27 12.09 10.99
C HIS A 69 2.41 12.94 9.73
N ASP A 70 1.30 13.48 9.20
CA ASP A 70 1.33 14.45 8.10
C ASP A 70 1.80 15.82 8.61
N ALA A 71 1.37 16.22 9.81
CA ALA A 71 1.84 17.43 10.48
C ALA A 71 3.33 17.37 10.85
N ALA A 72 3.84 16.18 11.21
CA ALA A 72 5.24 15.96 11.55
C ALA A 72 6.14 15.71 10.32
N ALA A 73 5.57 15.60 9.10
CA ALA A 73 6.27 15.22 7.88
C ALA A 73 7.09 13.90 8.02
N VAL A 74 6.62 12.97 8.86
CA VAL A 74 7.31 11.69 9.11
C VAL A 74 6.48 10.56 8.51
N PRO A 75 7.07 9.65 7.72
CA PRO A 75 6.35 8.48 7.24
C PRO A 75 5.98 7.55 8.41
N VAL A 76 4.72 7.09 8.45
CA VAL A 76 4.21 6.11 9.42
C VAL A 76 4.86 4.73 9.22
N LEU A 77 5.51 4.52 8.07
CA LEU A 77 6.10 3.26 7.66
C LEU A 77 7.63 3.39 7.56
N ARG A 78 8.33 2.60 8.38
CA ARG A 78 9.74 2.23 8.23
C ARG A 78 9.85 0.72 8.26
#